data_AF-A0A4U2E1U1-F1
#
_entry.id   AF-A0A4U2E1U1-F1
#
_cell.length_a   1.000
_cell.length_b   1.000
_cell.length_c   1.000
_cell.angle_alpha   90.00
_cell.angle_beta   90.00
_cell.angle_gamma   90.00
#
_symmetry.space_group_name_H-M   'P 1'
#
loop_
_entity.id
_entity.type
_entity.pdbx_description
1 polymer ?
#
loop_
_entity_poly.entity_id
_entity_poly.type
_entity_poly.pdbx_seq_one_letter_code
_entity_poly.pdbx_strand_id
1 'polypeptide(L)'
;VFTLSFSGTTLGEYTFTLIEALDHQDARGNNDLSFDLPVYAVDSDGDDSLVSQLGVTIGDDVQLMQGGTITSREPAGVVETSNTLDVMPNQSADGAKITSFVFDGNSAESLDLNVNGEQEFVFTEGSVFITTGGEI
;
A
#
# COMPACT_ATOMS: atom_id res chain seq x y z
N VAL A 1 -10.04 10.81 -3.28
CA VAL A 1 -8.98 11.10 -2.28
C VAL A 1 -9.45 11.55 -0.88
N PHE A 2 -10.17 12.67 -0.63
CA PHE A 2 -10.68 12.97 0.75
C PHE A 2 -11.97 13.82 0.80
N THR A 3 -12.62 13.89 1.98
CA THR A 3 -13.68 14.87 2.31
C THR A 3 -13.36 15.67 3.57
N LEU A 4 -13.89 16.89 3.64
CA LEU A 4 -13.91 17.74 4.83
C LEU A 4 -15.35 18.20 5.06
N SER A 5 -15.89 17.95 6.24
CA SER A 5 -17.22 18.44 6.63
C SER A 5 -17.15 19.24 7.92
N PHE A 6 -17.97 20.28 8.01
CA PHE A 6 -18.12 21.09 9.21
C PHE A 6 -19.44 20.75 9.90
N SER A 7 -19.42 20.77 11.23
CA SER A 7 -20.63 20.59 12.02
C SER A 7 -21.52 21.82 11.92
N GLY A 8 -22.79 21.63 11.55
CA GLY A 8 -23.78 22.70 11.55
C GLY A 8 -24.31 23.04 12.95
N THR A 9 -23.96 22.25 13.96
CA THR A 9 -24.48 22.37 15.34
C THR A 9 -23.41 22.65 16.37
N THR A 10 -22.16 22.25 16.13
CA THR A 10 -21.04 22.43 17.06
C THR A 10 -20.02 23.38 16.43
N LEU A 11 -19.84 24.55 17.03
CA LEU A 11 -18.91 25.55 16.51
C LEU A 11 -17.47 25.00 16.51
N GLY A 12 -16.81 25.10 15.36
CA GLY A 12 -15.40 24.70 15.20
C GLY A 12 -15.16 23.20 15.07
N GLU A 13 -16.20 22.38 15.09
CA GLU A 13 -16.09 20.94 14.86
C GLU A 13 -16.07 20.65 13.37
N TYR A 14 -15.09 19.83 12.95
CA TYR A 14 -14.94 19.37 11.58
C TYR A 14 -14.50 17.90 11.56
N THR A 15 -14.83 17.22 10.47
CA THR A 15 -14.40 15.85 10.19
C THR A 15 -13.64 15.83 8.87
N PHE A 16 -12.39 15.38 8.94
CA PHE A 16 -11.60 15.05 7.75
C PHE A 16 -11.62 13.54 7.55
N THR A 17 -11.93 13.10 6.33
CA THR A 17 -11.96 11.68 5.96
C THR A 17 -11.08 11.46 4.75
N LEU A 18 -10.02 10.67 4.91
CA LEU A 18 -9.24 10.15 3.79
C LEU A 18 -10.00 8.97 3.16
N ILE A 19 -10.34 9.09 1.86
CA ILE A 19 -11.13 8.10 1.12
C ILE A 19 -10.22 7.11 0.38
N GLU A 20 -9.06 7.58 -0.08
CA GLU A 20 -8.06 6.79 -0.80
C GLU A 20 -6.68 7.18 -0.28
N ALA A 21 -5.71 6.25 -0.42
CA ALA A 21 -4.32 6.56 -0.16
C ALA A 21 -3.85 7.73 -1.04
N LEU A 22 -2.96 8.55 -0.48
CA LEU A 22 -2.28 9.60 -1.21
C LEU A 22 -0.89 9.10 -1.57
N ASP A 23 -0.42 9.48 -2.76
CA ASP A 23 0.93 9.17 -3.20
C ASP A 23 1.93 10.05 -2.45
N HIS A 24 2.86 9.41 -1.73
CA HIS A 24 3.94 10.08 -1.02
C HIS A 24 5.18 10.17 -1.91
N GLN A 25 6.08 11.11 -1.60
CA GLN A 25 7.36 11.12 -2.31
C GLN A 25 8.14 9.84 -1.99
N ASP A 26 8.78 9.26 -3.01
CA ASP A 26 9.72 8.16 -2.84
C ASP A 26 10.78 8.51 -1.79
N ALA A 27 10.63 7.98 -0.58
CA ALA A 27 11.70 8.00 0.40
C ALA A 27 11.76 6.67 1.14
N ARG A 28 13.00 6.26 1.45
CA ARG A 28 13.29 5.01 2.17
C ARG A 28 12.95 5.23 3.64
N GLY A 29 11.68 5.16 4.01
CA GLY A 29 11.22 5.46 5.37
C GLY A 29 9.81 6.05 5.40
N ASN A 30 9.29 6.25 6.61
CA ASN A 30 8.05 7.00 6.80
C ASN A 30 8.23 8.43 6.28
N ASN A 31 7.26 8.91 5.52
CA ASN A 31 7.26 10.26 4.98
C ASN A 31 5.94 10.96 5.30
N ASP A 32 6.00 12.25 5.60
CA ASP A 32 4.79 13.02 5.84
C ASP A 32 4.40 13.78 4.58
N LEU A 33 3.15 13.65 4.15
CA LEU A 33 2.53 14.54 3.18
C LEU A 33 1.69 15.56 3.94
N SER A 34 2.12 16.83 3.90
CA SER A 34 1.42 17.93 4.56
C SER A 34 0.88 18.94 3.56
N PHE A 35 -0.32 19.43 3.80
CA PHE A 35 -0.94 20.51 3.05
C PHE A 35 -1.87 21.32 3.94
N ASP A 36 -2.09 22.58 3.56
CA ASP A 36 -3.00 23.48 4.25
C ASP A 36 -4.31 23.61 3.49
N LEU A 37 -5.42 23.54 4.23
CA LEU A 37 -6.76 23.82 3.72
C LEU A 37 -7.18 25.23 4.17
N PRO A 38 -7.31 26.21 3.27
CA PRO A 38 -7.77 27.54 3.63
C PRO A 38 -9.26 27.49 3.99
N VAL A 39 -9.58 27.91 5.21
CA VAL A 39 -10.95 27.95 5.75
C VAL A 39 -11.28 29.37 6.20
N TYR A 40 -12.48 29.83 5.91
CA TYR A 40 -13.03 31.08 6.41
C TYR A 40 -14.50 30.86 6.77
N ALA A 41 -15.01 31.68 7.68
CA ALA A 41 -16.41 31.70 8.04
C ALA A 41 -17.13 32.82 7.31
N VAL A 42 -18.41 32.62 7.02
CA VAL A 42 -19.32 33.66 6.54
C VAL A 42 -20.34 33.87 7.64
N ASP A 43 -20.53 35.10 8.09
CA ASP A 43 -21.51 35.40 9.13
C ASP A 43 -22.94 35.58 8.55
N SER A 44 -23.85 36.12 9.36
CA SER A 44 -25.26 36.24 8.98
C SER A 44 -25.55 37.38 8.00
N ASP A 45 -24.70 38.39 7.91
CA ASP A 45 -24.87 39.50 6.96
C ASP A 45 -24.00 39.34 5.69
N GLY A 46 -23.19 38.28 5.66
CA GLY A 46 -22.48 37.80 4.48
C GLY A 46 -21.02 38.22 4.45
N ASP A 47 -20.50 38.77 5.54
CA ASP A 47 -19.11 39.16 5.65
C ASP A 47 -18.22 37.93 5.90
N ASP A 48 -17.12 37.86 5.15
CA ASP A 48 -16.11 36.81 5.28
C ASP A 48 -15.17 37.13 6.45
N SER A 49 -14.84 36.10 7.24
CA SER A 49 -13.76 36.17 8.22
C SER A 49 -12.39 36.26 7.52
N LEU A 50 -11.36 36.53 8.32
CA LEU A 50 -10.00 36.23 7.89
C LEU A 50 -9.86 34.73 7.60
N VAL A 51 -9.05 34.40 6.59
CA VAL A 51 -8.71 33.02 6.25
C VAL A 51 -7.81 32.44 7.34
N SER A 52 -8.18 31.26 7.84
CA SER A 52 -7.36 30.41 8.69
C SER A 52 -6.87 29.21 7.89
N GLN A 53 -5.66 28.75 8.14
CA GLN A 53 -5.12 27.55 7.50
C GLN A 53 -5.36 26.35 8.40
N LEU A 54 -6.09 25.35 7.91
CA LEU A 54 -6.22 24.05 8.55
C LEU A 54 -5.14 23.13 8.00
N GLY A 55 -4.06 22.96 8.78
CA GLY A 55 -2.98 22.05 8.43
C GLY A 55 -3.40 20.59 8.57
N VAL A 56 -3.18 19.81 7.51
CA VAL A 56 -3.38 18.36 7.48
C VAL A 56 -2.04 17.70 7.22
N THR A 57 -1.69 16.71 8.04
CA THR A 57 -0.50 15.88 7.87
C THR A 57 -0.94 14.42 7.76
N ILE A 58 -0.57 13.79 6.65
CA ILE A 58 -0.81 12.37 6.36
C ILE A 58 0.55 11.66 6.39
N GLY A 59 0.76 10.84 7.41
CA GLY A 59 1.97 10.02 7.50
C GLY A 59 1.89 8.78 6.61
N ASP A 60 2.99 8.50 5.93
CA ASP A 60 3.26 7.26 5.19
C ASP A 60 3.89 6.22 6.11
N ASP A 61 3.57 4.95 5.86
CA ASP A 61 4.26 3.83 6.50
C ASP A 61 5.39 3.30 5.60
N VAL A 62 6.14 2.32 6.07
CA VAL A 62 7.22 1.69 5.31
C VAL A 62 6.78 0.33 4.84
N GLN A 63 6.98 0.04 3.56
CA GLN A 63 6.85 -1.33 3.08
C GLN A 63 7.88 -2.23 3.79
N LEU A 64 7.37 -3.23 4.52
CA LEU A 64 8.18 -4.25 5.17
C LEU A 64 8.04 -5.57 4.42
N MET A 65 9.18 -6.23 4.20
CA MET A 65 9.20 -7.61 3.71
C MET A 65 9.58 -8.55 4.84
N GLN A 66 8.97 -9.72 4.88
CA GLN A 66 9.32 -10.78 5.81
C GLN A 66 9.83 -12.02 5.08
N GLY A 67 10.82 -12.67 5.68
CA GLY A 67 11.27 -13.99 5.24
C GLY A 67 10.36 -15.09 5.78
N GLY A 68 10.47 -16.27 5.18
CA GLY A 68 9.76 -17.46 5.62
C GLY A 68 10.45 -18.73 5.16
N THR A 69 9.77 -19.86 5.33
CA THR A 69 10.23 -21.14 4.82
C THR A 69 9.12 -21.77 4.02
N ILE A 70 9.46 -22.17 2.79
CA ILE A 70 8.60 -23.01 1.96
C ILE A 70 9.03 -24.44 2.22
N THR A 71 8.08 -25.28 2.61
CA THR A 71 8.29 -26.70 2.83
C THR A 71 7.43 -27.50 1.89
N SER A 72 8.03 -28.52 1.30
CA SER A 72 7.32 -29.53 0.52
C SER A 72 7.89 -30.89 0.85
N ARG A 73 7.07 -31.93 0.72
CA ARG A 73 7.47 -33.32 0.94
C ARG A 73 7.48 -34.02 -0.40
N GLU A 74 8.58 -34.70 -0.72
CA GLU A 74 8.64 -35.55 -1.91
C GLU A 74 7.54 -36.64 -1.85
N PRO A 75 6.58 -36.64 -2.79
CA PRO A 75 5.54 -37.66 -2.85
C PRO A 75 5.99 -38.89 -3.62
N ALA A 76 5.54 -40.06 -3.17
CA ALA A 76 5.70 -41.31 -3.92
C ALA A 76 4.60 -41.45 -5.00
N GLY A 77 4.51 -40.49 -5.94
CA GLY A 77 3.69 -40.62 -7.16
C GLY A 77 2.49 -39.67 -7.32
N VAL A 78 2.45 -38.53 -6.62
CA VAL A 78 1.46 -37.44 -6.82
C VAL A 78 2.23 -36.12 -7.01
N VAL A 79 1.60 -35.05 -7.48
CA VAL A 79 2.18 -33.70 -7.41
C VAL A 79 1.76 -33.07 -6.09
N GLU A 80 2.73 -32.68 -5.26
CA GLU A 80 2.45 -31.98 -3.99
C GLU A 80 2.71 -30.48 -4.17
N THR A 81 1.80 -29.67 -3.65
CA THR A 81 1.96 -28.22 -3.55
C THR A 81 2.55 -27.88 -2.18
N SER A 82 3.49 -26.94 -2.13
CA SER A 82 4.03 -26.43 -0.87
C SER A 82 3.01 -25.61 -0.09
N ASN A 83 3.36 -25.21 1.14
CA ASN A 83 2.66 -24.10 1.78
C ASN A 83 2.83 -22.80 0.98
N THR A 84 1.87 -21.89 1.14
CA THR A 84 2.01 -20.50 0.69
C THR A 84 2.81 -19.69 1.72
N LEU A 85 3.45 -18.63 1.25
CA LEU A 85 4.17 -17.66 2.05
C LEU A 85 3.84 -16.25 1.56
N ASP A 86 3.25 -15.45 2.45
CA ASP A 86 3.09 -14.01 2.22
C ASP A 86 4.32 -13.26 2.76
N VAL A 87 5.07 -12.64 1.84
CA VAL A 87 6.25 -11.83 2.17
C VAL A 87 5.94 -10.35 2.38
N MET A 88 4.71 -9.88 2.12
CA MET A 88 4.25 -8.50 2.34
C MET A 88 2.89 -8.43 3.07
N PRO A 89 2.74 -9.02 4.27
CA PRO A 89 1.44 -9.06 4.96
C PRO A 89 0.92 -7.70 5.44
N ASN A 90 1.80 -6.71 5.55
CA ASN A 90 1.44 -5.31 5.83
C ASN A 90 1.93 -4.48 4.64
N GLN A 91 1.11 -4.40 3.59
CA GLN A 91 1.41 -3.56 2.43
C GLN A 91 1.27 -2.09 2.80
N SER A 92 2.17 -1.26 2.27
CA SER A 92 2.08 0.19 2.42
C SER A 92 0.92 0.76 1.62
N ALA A 93 0.50 1.97 2.00
CA ALA A 93 -0.58 2.70 1.34
C ALA A 93 -0.24 3.14 -0.09
N ASP A 94 1.05 3.14 -0.47
CA ASP A 94 1.55 3.43 -1.82
C ASP A 94 1.23 2.34 -2.87
N GLY A 95 0.70 1.20 -2.42
CA GLY A 95 0.40 0.08 -3.31
C GLY A 95 1.65 -0.62 -3.83
N ALA A 96 2.70 -0.70 -3.01
CA ALA A 96 3.93 -1.42 -3.31
C ALA A 96 3.68 -2.82 -3.91
N LYS A 97 4.46 -3.14 -4.93
CA LYS A 97 4.38 -4.42 -5.65
C LYS A 97 5.75 -5.10 -5.73
N ILE A 98 5.76 -6.43 -5.67
CA ILE A 98 6.93 -7.21 -6.09
C ILE A 98 7.12 -7.05 -7.59
N THR A 99 8.29 -6.57 -7.99
CA THR A 99 8.64 -6.35 -9.40
C THR A 99 9.56 -7.43 -9.95
N SER A 100 10.34 -8.08 -9.09
CA SER A 100 11.25 -9.16 -9.47
C SER A 100 11.61 -10.06 -8.28
N PHE A 101 12.10 -11.25 -8.57
CA PHE A 101 12.65 -12.19 -7.59
C PHE A 101 13.90 -12.88 -8.15
N VAL A 102 14.69 -13.49 -7.28
CA VAL A 102 15.83 -14.33 -7.66
C VAL A 102 15.60 -15.73 -7.12
N PHE A 103 15.75 -16.74 -7.98
CA PHE A 103 15.68 -18.14 -7.58
C PHE A 103 17.06 -18.81 -7.73
N ASP A 104 17.48 -19.53 -6.69
CA ASP A 104 18.75 -20.28 -6.63
C ASP A 104 20.00 -19.46 -7.02
N GLY A 105 20.02 -18.16 -6.66
CA GLY A 105 21.15 -17.27 -6.93
C GLY A 105 21.39 -16.95 -8.42
N ASN A 106 20.43 -17.26 -9.29
CA ASN A 106 20.48 -16.96 -10.72
C ASN A 106 20.18 -15.47 -11.00
N SER A 107 19.88 -15.15 -12.27
CA SER A 107 19.43 -13.82 -12.66
C SER A 107 18.03 -13.51 -12.10
N ALA A 108 17.73 -12.22 -11.95
CA ALA A 108 16.41 -11.79 -11.50
C ALA A 108 15.35 -12.07 -12.58
N GLU A 109 14.25 -12.67 -12.17
CA GLU A 109 13.04 -12.86 -12.96
C GLU A 109 12.06 -11.74 -12.64
N SER A 110 11.49 -11.11 -13.66
CA SER A 110 10.54 -10.00 -13.51
C SER A 110 9.10 -10.48 -13.49
N LEU A 111 8.27 -9.86 -12.65
CA LEU A 111 6.83 -10.06 -12.67
C LEU A 111 6.17 -9.12 -13.68
N ASP A 112 5.12 -9.58 -14.36
CA ASP A 112 4.23 -8.71 -15.14
C ASP A 112 3.27 -7.97 -14.20
N LEU A 113 3.44 -6.65 -14.09
CA LEU A 113 2.64 -5.79 -13.21
C LEU A 113 1.19 -5.63 -13.67
N ASN A 114 0.85 -6.08 -14.88
CA ASN A 114 -0.51 -6.07 -15.41
C ASN A 114 -1.31 -7.33 -15.07
N VAL A 115 -0.67 -8.36 -14.52
CA VAL A 115 -1.33 -9.60 -14.10
C VAL A 115 -1.82 -9.45 -12.66
N ASN A 116 -3.15 -9.52 -12.49
CA ASN A 116 -3.79 -9.59 -11.19
C ASN A 116 -3.92 -11.07 -10.80
N GLY A 117 -3.03 -11.56 -9.93
CA GLY A 117 -3.03 -12.94 -9.44
C GLY A 117 -1.66 -13.61 -9.54
N GLU A 118 -1.66 -14.94 -9.41
CA GLU A 118 -0.46 -15.78 -9.48
C GLU A 118 0.14 -15.79 -10.89
N GLN A 119 1.47 -15.74 -10.94
CA GLN A 119 2.28 -15.89 -12.15
C GLN A 119 3.19 -17.10 -11.99
N GLU A 120 3.19 -17.98 -13.00
CA GLU A 120 4.01 -19.19 -13.00
C GLU A 120 5.39 -18.92 -13.60
N PHE A 121 6.43 -19.34 -12.88
CA PHE A 121 7.82 -19.33 -13.32
C PHE A 121 8.36 -20.75 -13.29
N VAL A 122 8.81 -21.26 -14.46
CA VAL A 122 9.19 -22.67 -14.63
C VAL A 122 10.72 -22.82 -14.58
N PHE A 123 11.20 -23.69 -13.70
CA PHE A 123 12.59 -24.06 -13.50
C PHE A 123 12.79 -25.56 -13.73
N THR A 124 14.04 -26.03 -13.65
CA THR A 124 14.35 -27.47 -13.81
C THR A 124 13.77 -28.29 -12.66
N GLU A 125 13.72 -27.69 -11.48
CA GLU A 125 13.28 -28.28 -10.22
C GLU A 125 11.76 -28.25 -10.03
N GLY A 126 11.04 -27.47 -10.83
CA GLY A 126 9.59 -27.29 -10.74
C GLY A 126 9.16 -25.87 -11.09
N SER A 127 7.93 -25.51 -10.70
CA SER A 127 7.38 -24.17 -10.90
C SER A 127 7.29 -23.41 -9.58
N VAL A 128 7.52 -22.10 -9.62
CA VAL A 128 7.22 -21.16 -8.53
C VAL A 128 6.06 -20.28 -8.97
N PHE A 129 5.07 -20.09 -8.10
CA PHE A 129 3.93 -19.23 -8.34
C PHE A 129 4.09 -17.99 -7.47
N ILE A 130 4.04 -16.79 -8.04
CA ILE A 130 4.21 -15.55 -7.28
C ILE A 130 3.16 -14.53 -7.71
N THR A 131 2.59 -13.82 -6.74
CA THR A 131 1.74 -12.65 -6.98
C THR A 131 2.55 -11.35 -6.86
N THR A 132 2.12 -10.28 -7.54
CA THR A 132 2.69 -8.94 -7.33
C THR A 132 2.44 -8.41 -5.92
N GLY A 133 1.51 -9.02 -5.17
CA GLY A 133 1.21 -8.72 -3.77
C GLY A 133 2.12 -9.41 -2.75
N GLY A 134 3.04 -10.28 -3.17
CA GLY A 134 4.00 -10.93 -2.27
C GLY A 134 3.60 -12.31 -1.76
N GLU A 135 2.52 -12.90 -2.26
CA GLU A 135 2.22 -14.32 -2.02
C GLU A 135 3.05 -15.20 -2.95
N ILE A 136 3.70 -16.23 -2.38
CA ILE A 136 4.57 -17.23 -3.02
C ILE A 136 4.08 -18.64 -2.66
#